data_AF-A0A659UGH5-F1
#
_entry.id   AF-A0A659UGH5-F1
#
_cell.length_a   1.000
_cell.length_b   1.000
_cell.length_c   1.000
_cell.angle_alpha   90.00
_cell.angle_beta   90.00
_cell.angle_gamma   90.00
#
_symmetry.space_group_name_H-M   'P 1'
#
loop_
_entity.id
_entity.type
_entity.pdbx_description
1 polymer ?
#
loop_
_entity_poly.entity_id
_entity_poly.type
_entity_poly.pdbx_seq_one_letter_code
_entity_poly.pdbx_strand_id
1 'polypeptide(L)'
;AKGWYKYLYGDNKAANDMIKKDNPDMSDEQIAFSIEQMKKFGLADSGDTEKLGIGAMTDARIKSFYDKMVKAKVTPAGIDITKAYTLAFVNKGVGLELKK
;
A
#
# COMPACT_ATOMS: atom_id res chain seq x y z
N ALA A 1 -0.64 9.57 -2.19
CA ALA A 1 -1.60 8.92 -1.27
C ALA A 1 -3.07 9.30 -1.51
N LYS A 2 -3.45 10.57 -1.77
CA LYS A 2 -4.87 10.97 -1.96
C LYS A 2 -5.71 10.09 -2.92
N GLY A 3 -5.13 9.62 -4.02
CA GLY A 3 -5.80 8.73 -4.97
C GLY A 3 -6.26 7.41 -4.34
N TRP A 4 -5.43 6.80 -3.49
CA TRP A 4 -5.78 5.58 -2.75
C TRP A 4 -6.97 5.78 -1.82
N TYR A 5 -6.99 6.90 -1.08
CA TYR A 5 -8.11 7.19 -0.20
C TYR A 5 -9.41 7.40 -0.97
N LYS A 6 -9.37 8.15 -2.08
CA LYS A 6 -10.56 8.29 -2.95
C LYS A 6 -11.01 6.95 -3.52
N TYR A 7 -10.08 6.10 -3.92
CA TYR A 7 -10.41 4.79 -4.49
C TYR A 7 -11.08 3.84 -3.46
N LEU A 8 -10.60 3.82 -2.23
CA LEU A 8 -11.07 2.91 -1.18
C LEU A 8 -12.25 3.45 -0.36
N TYR A 9 -12.36 4.77 -0.19
CA TYR A 9 -13.33 5.41 0.72
C TYR A 9 -14.23 6.45 0.04
N GLY A 10 -14.04 6.72 -1.25
CA GLY A 10 -14.80 7.71 -2.00
C GLY A 10 -15.36 7.16 -3.31
N ASP A 11 -15.65 8.06 -4.25
CA ASP A 11 -16.06 7.70 -5.61
C ASP A 11 -14.85 7.19 -6.40
N ASN A 12 -14.93 5.91 -6.77
CA ASN A 12 -13.91 5.19 -7.52
C ASN A 12 -14.32 4.87 -8.96
N LYS A 13 -15.49 5.36 -9.43
CA LYS A 13 -16.05 5.00 -10.73
C LYS A 13 -15.07 5.20 -11.88
N ALA A 14 -14.42 6.36 -11.94
CA ALA A 14 -13.47 6.67 -13.01
C ALA A 14 -12.25 5.73 -13.00
N ALA A 15 -11.80 5.28 -11.82
CA ALA A 15 -10.72 4.32 -11.70
C ALA A 15 -11.18 2.91 -12.10
N ASN A 16 -12.37 2.48 -11.68
CA ASN A 16 -12.94 1.20 -12.08
C ASN A 16 -13.15 1.12 -13.60
N ASP A 17 -13.61 2.22 -14.22
CA ASP A 17 -13.77 2.31 -15.68
C ASP A 17 -12.42 2.12 -16.41
N MET A 18 -11.33 2.68 -15.88
CA MET A 18 -9.98 2.45 -16.42
C MET A 18 -9.49 1.01 -16.19
N ILE A 19 -9.71 0.46 -15.00
CA ILE A 19 -9.33 -0.93 -14.69
C ILE A 19 -10.01 -1.91 -15.64
N LYS A 20 -11.32 -1.76 -15.89
CA LYS A 20 -12.07 -2.61 -16.82
C LYS A 20 -11.64 -2.42 -18.27
N LYS A 21 -11.26 -1.20 -18.66
CA LYS A 21 -10.71 -0.93 -19.99
C LYS A 21 -9.38 -1.67 -20.21
N ASP A 22 -8.51 -1.67 -19.21
CA ASP A 22 -7.18 -2.28 -19.31
C ASP A 22 -7.18 -3.79 -18.98
N ASN A 23 -8.22 -4.26 -18.28
CA ASN A 23 -8.47 -5.67 -17.98
C ASN A 23 -9.95 -6.02 -18.25
N PRO A 24 -10.30 -6.42 -19.48
CA PRO A 24 -11.68 -6.73 -19.87
C PRO A 24 -12.34 -7.89 -19.10
N ASP A 25 -11.54 -8.77 -18.46
CA ASP A 25 -12.05 -9.86 -17.63
C ASP A 25 -12.52 -9.37 -16.24
N MET A 26 -12.22 -8.12 -15.90
CA MET A 26 -12.61 -7.53 -14.62
C MET A 26 -14.08 -7.09 -14.63
N SER A 27 -14.88 -7.64 -13.73
CA SER A 27 -16.29 -7.23 -13.54
C SER A 27 -16.44 -6.22 -12.40
N ASP A 28 -17.57 -5.50 -12.38
CA ASP A 28 -17.89 -4.56 -11.31
C ASP A 28 -18.02 -5.28 -9.95
N GLU A 29 -18.59 -6.49 -9.93
CA GLU A 29 -18.73 -7.32 -8.73
C GLU A 29 -17.37 -7.75 -8.18
N GLN A 30 -16.44 -8.16 -9.06
CA GLN A 30 -15.10 -8.56 -8.65
C GLN A 30 -14.32 -7.37 -8.08
N ILE A 31 -14.44 -6.18 -8.68
CA ILE A 31 -13.82 -4.96 -8.14
C ILE A 31 -14.42 -4.60 -6.79
N ALA A 32 -15.76 -4.60 -6.67
CA ALA A 32 -16.44 -4.29 -5.43
C ALA A 32 -16.03 -5.23 -4.29
N PHE A 33 -16.03 -6.55 -4.56
CA PHE A 33 -15.54 -7.56 -3.63
C PHE A 33 -14.08 -7.31 -3.22
N SER A 34 -13.21 -7.01 -4.20
CA SER A 34 -11.78 -6.80 -3.95
C SER A 34 -11.52 -5.56 -3.10
N ILE A 35 -12.25 -4.46 -3.34
CA ILE A 35 -12.19 -3.25 -2.51
C ILE A 35 -12.66 -3.55 -1.08
N GLU A 36 -13.74 -4.31 -0.92
CA GLU A 36 -14.21 -4.74 0.41
C GLU A 36 -13.13 -5.56 1.14
N GLN A 37 -12.53 -6.56 0.50
CA GLN A 37 -11.49 -7.38 1.12
C GLN A 37 -10.23 -6.58 1.45
N MET A 38 -9.82 -5.66 0.57
CA MET A 38 -8.69 -4.75 0.83
C MET A 38 -8.91 -3.93 2.10
N LYS A 39 -10.13 -3.43 2.32
CA LYS A 39 -10.50 -2.67 3.53
C LYS A 39 -10.59 -3.58 4.75
N LYS A 40 -11.28 -4.71 4.63
CA LYS A 40 -11.51 -5.67 5.71
C LYS A 40 -10.21 -6.21 6.31
N PHE A 41 -9.25 -6.56 5.44
CA PHE A 41 -7.96 -7.11 5.87
C PHE A 41 -6.86 -6.05 6.02
N GLY A 42 -7.17 -4.78 5.80
CA GLY A 42 -6.22 -3.68 5.96
C GLY A 42 -5.01 -3.78 5.01
N LEU A 43 -5.21 -4.24 3.77
CA LEU A 43 -4.11 -4.54 2.84
C LEU A 43 -3.33 -3.29 2.42
N ALA A 44 -4.05 -2.19 2.19
CA ALA A 44 -3.44 -0.90 1.82
C ALA A 44 -3.42 0.10 2.97
N ASP A 45 -4.36 -0.04 3.91
CA ASP A 45 -4.53 0.88 5.04
C ASP A 45 -4.65 0.12 6.36
N SER A 46 -3.51 -0.05 7.03
CA SER A 46 -3.38 -0.63 8.37
C SER A 46 -2.03 -0.25 9.01
N GLY A 47 -1.96 -0.37 10.33
CA GLY A 47 -0.71 -0.19 11.07
C GLY A 47 -0.13 1.21 10.88
N ASP A 48 1.11 1.30 10.40
CA ASP A 48 1.81 2.60 10.21
C ASP A 48 1.04 3.56 9.29
N THR A 49 0.27 3.05 8.32
CA THR A 49 -0.47 3.91 7.38
C THR A 49 -1.58 4.71 8.05
N GLU A 50 -2.11 4.25 9.18
CA GLU A 50 -3.16 4.96 9.93
C GLU A 50 -2.67 6.31 10.47
N LYS A 51 -1.36 6.43 10.68
CA LYS A 51 -0.71 7.66 11.19
C LYS A 51 0.10 8.38 10.13
N LEU A 52 0.73 7.63 9.23
CA LEU A 52 1.72 8.14 8.27
C LEU A 52 1.14 8.27 6.84
N GLY A 53 -0.06 7.75 6.60
CA GLY A 53 -0.75 7.73 5.31
C GLY A 53 -0.51 6.45 4.50
N ILE A 54 -1.44 6.08 3.60
CA ILE A 54 -1.28 4.95 2.68
C ILE A 54 0.02 5.07 1.88
N GLY A 55 0.80 3.98 1.86
CA GLY A 55 2.16 3.95 1.31
C GLY A 55 3.26 4.22 2.33
N ALA A 56 2.93 4.25 3.63
CA ALA A 56 3.92 4.42 4.69
C ALA A 56 5.02 3.34 4.63
N MET A 57 6.26 3.79 4.85
CA MET A 57 7.44 2.94 4.91
C MET A 57 8.31 3.37 6.08
N THR A 58 8.96 2.45 6.79
CA THR A 58 9.82 2.80 7.92
C THR A 58 11.14 2.04 7.85
N ASP A 59 12.22 2.71 8.26
CA ASP A 59 13.55 2.09 8.34
C ASP A 59 13.49 0.83 9.22
N ALA A 60 12.73 0.89 10.32
CA ALA A 60 12.52 -0.22 11.23
C ALA A 60 11.88 -1.44 10.55
N ARG A 61 10.82 -1.24 9.74
CA ARG A 61 10.13 -2.33 9.04
C ARG A 61 11.03 -2.96 7.97
N ILE A 62 11.77 -2.14 7.23
CA ILE A 62 12.68 -2.60 6.17
C ILE A 62 13.86 -3.36 6.77
N LYS A 63 14.46 -2.83 7.85
CA LYS A 63 15.52 -3.53 8.59
C LYS A 63 15.02 -4.85 9.17
N SER A 64 13.85 -4.86 9.80
CA SER A 64 13.27 -6.10 10.36
C SER A 64 13.05 -7.17 9.29
N PHE A 65 12.58 -6.78 8.10
CA PHE A 65 12.42 -7.70 6.98
C PHE A 65 13.78 -8.24 6.50
N TYR A 66 14.75 -7.36 6.28
CA TYR A 66 16.11 -7.75 5.89
C TYR A 66 16.75 -8.74 6.88
N ASP A 67 16.71 -8.42 8.18
CA ASP A 67 17.27 -9.27 9.23
C ASP A 67 16.63 -10.67 9.22
N LYS A 68 15.31 -10.77 8.98
CA LYS A 68 14.59 -12.05 8.85
C LYS A 68 15.04 -12.83 7.62
N MET A 69 15.23 -12.16 6.48
CA MET A 69 15.68 -12.80 5.24
C MET A 69 17.12 -13.31 5.36
N VAL A 70 17.99 -12.55 6.03
CA VAL A 70 19.37 -12.99 6.35
C VAL A 70 19.34 -14.20 7.29
N LYS A 71 18.55 -14.15 8.37
CA LYS A 71 18.39 -15.27 9.30
C LYS A 71 17.87 -16.53 8.60
N ALA A 72 16.94 -16.37 7.66
CA ALA A 72 16.40 -17.45 6.84
C ALA A 72 17.35 -17.89 5.70
N LYS A 73 18.52 -17.25 5.55
CA LYS A 73 19.52 -17.52 4.50
C LYS A 73 19.00 -17.32 3.07
N VAL A 74 17.94 -16.51 2.90
CA VAL A 74 17.40 -16.17 1.57
C VAL A 74 18.16 -14.99 0.94
N THR A 75 18.82 -14.17 1.75
CA THR A 75 19.59 -13.00 1.29
C THR A 75 20.90 -12.92 2.07
N PRO A 76 22.04 -12.55 1.44
CA PRO A 76 23.30 -12.44 2.14
C PRO A 76 23.33 -11.29 3.15
N ALA A 77 24.11 -11.48 4.22
CA ALA A 77 24.42 -10.43 5.18
C ALA A 77 25.32 -9.34 4.55
N GLY A 78 25.30 -8.13 5.11
CA GLY A 78 26.18 -7.02 4.71
C GLY A 78 25.67 -6.15 3.56
N ILE A 79 24.43 -6.33 3.10
CA ILE A 79 23.83 -5.42 2.11
C ILE A 79 23.48 -4.09 2.80
N ASP A 80 23.93 -2.98 2.20
CA ASP A 80 23.50 -1.64 2.59
C ASP A 80 22.07 -1.36 2.08
N ILE A 81 21.09 -1.81 2.85
CA ILE A 81 19.66 -1.67 2.53
C ILE A 81 19.18 -0.22 2.49
N THR A 82 19.94 0.72 3.06
CA THR A 82 19.55 2.16 3.07
C THR A 82 19.57 2.76 1.66
N LYS A 83 20.31 2.17 0.73
CA LYS A 83 20.34 2.56 -0.68
C LYS A 83 19.17 2.02 -1.51
N ALA A 84 18.39 1.09 -0.97
CA ALA A 84 17.30 0.44 -1.70
C ALA A 84 15.97 1.21 -1.65
N TYR A 85 15.87 2.25 -0.82
CA TYR A 85 14.64 3.01 -0.65
C TYR A 85 14.92 4.45 -0.20
N THR A 86 13.89 5.29 -0.28
CA THR A 86 13.90 6.63 0.32
C THR A 86 12.56 6.91 0.98
N LEU A 87 12.59 7.60 2.12
CA LEU A 87 11.39 8.04 2.82
C LEU A 87 10.97 9.48 2.45
N ALA A 88 11.71 10.14 1.55
CA ALA A 88 11.51 11.57 1.25
C ALA A 88 10.07 11.91 0.80
N PHE A 89 9.42 10.98 0.09
CA PHE A 89 8.13 11.20 -0.56
C PHE A 89 6.94 10.56 0.16
N VAL A 90 7.20 9.79 1.23
CA VAL A 90 6.17 9.07 2.01
C VAL A 90 6.14 9.58 3.45
N ASN A 91 5.24 9.02 4.26
CA ASN A 91 5.06 9.36 5.68
C ASN A 91 4.70 10.82 5.96
N LYS A 92 3.99 11.47 5.03
CA LYS A 92 3.55 12.86 5.16
C LYS A 92 2.10 12.99 5.61
N GLY A 93 1.42 11.88 5.93
CA GLY A 93 0.00 11.86 6.33
C GLY A 93 -0.97 12.32 5.23
N VAL A 94 -0.52 12.42 3.98
CA VAL A 94 -1.30 12.99 2.88
C VAL A 94 -2.55 12.15 2.60
N GLY A 95 -3.73 12.74 2.74
CA GLY A 95 -5.00 12.09 2.43
C GLY A 95 -5.64 11.35 3.61
N LEU A 96 -5.02 11.34 4.80
CA LEU A 96 -5.63 10.78 6.01
C LEU A 96 -7.00 11.39 6.30
N GLU A 97 -7.17 12.68 6.01
CA GLU A 97 -8.43 13.42 6.15
C GLU A 97 -9.55 12.94 5.23
N LEU A 98 -9.22 12.14 4.20
CA LEU A 98 -10.18 11.61 3.23
C LEU A 98 -10.71 10.23 3.63
N LYS A 99 -10.13 9.60 4.67
CA LYS A 99 -10.64 8.36 5.25
C LYS A 99 -11.91 8.69 6.04
N LYS A 100 -13.05 8.23 5.53
CA LYS A 100 -14.37 8.34 6.18
C LYS A 100 -14.82 6.99 6.70
#